data_AF-A0A9D8QWL8-F1
#
_entry.id   AF-A0A9D8QWL8-F1
#
_cell.length_a   1.000
_cell.length_b   1.000
_cell.length_c   1.000
_cell.angle_alpha   90.00
_cell.angle_beta   90.00
_cell.angle_gamma   90.00
#
_symmetry.space_group_name_H-M   'P 1'
#
loop_
_entity.id
_entity.type
_entity.pdbx_description
1 polymer ?
#
loop_
_entity_poly.entity_id
_entity_poly.type
_entity_poly.pdbx_seq_one_letter_code
_entity_poly.pdbx_strand_id
1 'polypeptide(L)'
;KLQYGGLAKAVEQTGLTENSLTAEQLRKIIIDIRQAKLPDPAVQGNAGSFFKNPIVSAEKAGQLLSEYPTMPHYPAEEGEVKLAAGWLIEQAGWKGKSLGPAAVHDRQALVLVNKGGATGSDIQRLCEAVRSDVADRFGIELEPEVNLI
;
A
#
# COMPACT_ATOMS: atom_id res chain seq x y z
N LYS A 1 -0.69 -3.22 -22.31
CA LYS A 1 0.19 -2.13 -21.84
C LYS A 1 0.76 -2.51 -20.47
N LEU A 2 2.08 -2.60 -20.33
CA LEU A 2 2.80 -2.99 -19.09
C LEU A 2 2.94 -1.84 -18.06
N GLN A 3 1.90 -1.02 -17.88
CA GLN A 3 1.97 0.22 -17.08
C GLN A 3 1.88 0.01 -15.55
N TYR A 4 2.08 -1.21 -15.06
CA TYR A 4 2.04 -1.52 -13.62
C TYR A 4 3.41 -1.35 -12.97
N GLY A 5 3.45 -0.74 -11.77
CA GLY A 5 4.66 -0.27 -11.10
C GLY A 5 5.81 -1.28 -10.98
N GLY A 6 6.78 -1.15 -11.90
CA GLY A 6 7.99 -1.98 -11.98
C GLY A 6 7.91 -3.16 -12.95
N LEU A 7 6.75 -3.44 -13.55
CA LEU A 7 6.56 -4.57 -14.46
C LEU A 7 7.35 -4.39 -15.77
N ALA A 8 7.28 -3.20 -16.40
CA ALA A 8 8.06 -2.90 -17.59
C ALA A 8 9.57 -3.08 -17.35
N LYS A 9 10.07 -2.55 -16.22
CA LYS A 9 11.48 -2.68 -15.82
C LYS A 9 11.88 -4.13 -15.54
N ALA A 10 11.01 -4.91 -14.90
CA ALA A 10 11.25 -6.33 -14.65
C ALA A 10 11.25 -7.16 -15.95
N VAL A 11 10.38 -6.82 -16.91
CA VAL A 11 10.39 -7.42 -18.25
C VAL A 11 11.66 -7.07 -19.01
N GLU A 12 12.09 -5.80 -19.01
CA GLU A 12 13.36 -5.37 -19.61
C GLU A 12 14.56 -6.15 -19.07
N GLN A 13 14.60 -6.42 -17.76
CA GLN A 13 15.67 -7.18 -17.11
C GLN A 13 15.75 -8.65 -17.56
N THR A 14 14.68 -9.20 -18.14
CA THR A 14 14.70 -10.56 -18.72
C THR A 14 15.26 -10.60 -20.14
N GLY A 15 15.48 -9.44 -20.77
CA GLY A 15 15.87 -9.34 -22.18
C GLY A 15 14.77 -9.70 -23.18
N LEU A 16 13.54 -9.96 -22.70
CA LEU A 16 12.39 -10.28 -23.54
C LEU A 16 11.69 -9.00 -24.02
N THR A 17 11.19 -9.05 -25.25
CA THR A 17 10.35 -7.98 -25.82
C THR A 17 8.87 -8.27 -25.60
N GLU A 18 8.01 -7.26 -25.62
CA GLU A 18 6.55 -7.45 -25.46
C GLU A 18 5.98 -8.51 -26.44
N ASN A 19 6.54 -8.61 -27.65
CA ASN A 19 6.10 -9.57 -28.68
C ASN A 19 6.58 -11.01 -28.45
N SER A 20 7.57 -11.23 -27.59
CA SER A 20 8.12 -12.55 -27.25
C SER A 20 7.71 -13.04 -25.86
N LEU A 21 6.98 -12.21 -25.11
CA LEU A 21 6.57 -12.50 -23.73
C LEU A 21 5.36 -13.44 -23.72
N THR A 22 5.54 -14.64 -23.19
CA THR A 22 4.43 -15.58 -22.98
C THR A 22 3.67 -15.26 -21.70
N ALA A 23 2.42 -15.74 -21.60
CA ALA A 23 1.62 -15.60 -20.37
C ALA A 23 2.29 -16.28 -19.16
N GLU A 24 3.01 -17.38 -19.36
CA GLU A 24 3.73 -18.09 -18.31
C GLU A 24 4.90 -17.26 -17.77
N GLN A 25 5.69 -16.64 -18.66
CA GLN A 25 6.79 -15.75 -18.28
C GLN A 25 6.27 -14.52 -17.55
N LEU A 26 5.20 -13.91 -18.07
CA LEU A 26 4.54 -12.78 -17.41
C LEU A 26 4.05 -13.15 -16.01
N ARG A 27 3.41 -14.31 -15.85
CA ARG A 27 2.98 -14.83 -14.54
C ARG A 27 4.15 -14.98 -13.58
N LYS A 28 5.27 -15.56 -14.03
CA LYS A 28 6.47 -15.72 -13.21
C LYS A 28 7.01 -14.37 -12.73
N ILE A 29 7.16 -13.40 -13.64
CA ILE A 29 7.64 -12.05 -13.31
C ILE A 29 6.72 -11.38 -12.28
N ILE A 30 5.39 -11.51 -12.43
CA ILE A 30 4.43 -10.96 -11.47
C ILE A 30 4.58 -11.62 -10.09
N ILE A 31 4.77 -12.94 -10.02
CA ILE A 31 5.00 -13.66 -8.76
C ILE A 31 6.26 -13.14 -8.08
N ASP A 32 7.37 -13.04 -8.83
CA ASP A 32 8.66 -12.60 -8.30
C ASP A 32 8.58 -11.15 -7.76
N ILE A 33 7.91 -10.24 -8.49
CA ILE A 33 7.66 -8.86 -8.03
C ILE A 33 6.85 -8.84 -6.73
N ARG A 34 5.82 -9.68 -6.62
CA ARG A 34 4.95 -9.74 -5.43
C ARG A 34 5.71 -10.28 -4.22
N GLN A 35 6.46 -11.37 -4.39
CA GLN A 35 7.27 -11.95 -3.31
C GLN A 35 8.35 -10.99 -2.79
N ALA A 36 8.92 -10.16 -3.66
CA ALA A 36 9.91 -9.16 -3.24
C ALA A 36 9.30 -8.01 -2.39
N LYS A 37 8.00 -7.70 -2.59
CA LYS A 37 7.35 -6.51 -2.01
C LYS A 37 6.41 -6.81 -0.84
N LEU A 38 5.85 -8.01 -0.78
CA LEU A 38 4.81 -8.37 0.19
C LEU A 38 5.34 -9.41 1.18
N PRO A 39 5.09 -9.25 2.49
CA PRO A 39 5.45 -10.27 3.47
C PRO A 39 4.65 -11.55 3.24
N ASP A 40 5.33 -12.69 3.30
CA ASP A 40 4.67 -14.00 3.24
C ASP A 40 3.83 -14.21 4.51
N PRO A 41 2.50 -14.40 4.41
CA PRO A 41 1.64 -14.63 5.56
C PRO A 41 2.03 -15.85 6.40
N ALA A 42 2.69 -16.85 5.80
CA ALA A 42 3.17 -18.03 6.52
C ALA A 42 4.40 -17.73 7.40
N VAL A 43 5.16 -16.69 7.07
CA VAL A 43 6.32 -16.21 7.86
C VAL A 43 5.88 -15.17 8.87
N GLN A 44 5.03 -14.24 8.46
CA GLN A 44 4.52 -13.16 9.29
C GLN A 44 3.05 -12.90 8.96
N GLY A 45 2.16 -13.28 9.88
CA GLY A 45 0.72 -13.20 9.67
C GLY A 45 0.27 -11.81 9.24
N ASN A 46 -0.37 -11.71 8.09
CA ASN A 46 -0.88 -10.47 7.51
C ASN A 46 -2.03 -10.76 6.56
N ALA A 47 -2.81 -9.74 6.22
CA ALA A 47 -3.95 -9.83 5.31
C ALA A 47 -3.72 -9.06 3.99
N GLY A 48 -2.45 -8.86 3.61
CA GLY A 48 -2.08 -8.01 2.47
C GLY A 48 -2.26 -6.52 2.77
N SER A 49 -2.59 -5.75 1.74
CA SER A 49 -2.92 -4.32 1.90
C SER A 49 -4.14 -4.19 2.81
N PHE A 50 -3.95 -3.53 3.94
CA PHE A 50 -4.98 -3.40 4.95
C PHE A 50 -5.96 -2.27 4.66
N PHE A 51 -5.52 -1.24 3.92
CA PHE A 51 -6.31 -0.08 3.56
C PHE A 51 -6.43 0.08 2.05
N LYS A 52 -7.58 0.57 1.60
CA LYS A 52 -7.76 1.05 0.23
C LYS A 52 -6.96 2.32 0.00
N ASN A 53 -6.63 2.59 -1.25
CA ASN A 53 -6.10 3.88 -1.65
C ASN A 53 -7.25 4.91 -1.69
N PRO A 54 -7.17 6.02 -0.94
CA PRO A 54 -8.25 7.00 -0.90
C PRO A 54 -8.36 7.72 -2.24
N ILE A 55 -9.60 8.03 -2.60
CA ILE A 55 -9.95 8.87 -3.75
C ILE A 55 -10.49 10.18 -3.18
N VAL A 56 -9.93 11.31 -3.64
CA VAL A 56 -10.28 12.65 -3.16
C VAL A 56 -10.52 13.59 -4.34
N SER A 57 -11.15 14.73 -4.09
CA SER A 57 -11.32 15.76 -5.12
C SER A 57 -9.98 16.32 -5.60
N ALA A 58 -9.94 16.80 -6.84
CA ALA A 58 -8.77 17.49 -7.39
C ALA A 58 -8.35 18.70 -6.54
N GLU A 59 -9.29 19.40 -5.91
CA GLU A 59 -9.01 20.51 -4.99
C GLU A 59 -8.23 20.04 -3.76
N LYS A 60 -8.73 18.99 -3.08
CA LYS A 60 -8.06 18.43 -1.89
C LYS A 60 -6.68 17.87 -2.24
N ALA A 61 -6.55 17.19 -3.38
CA ALA A 61 -5.26 16.73 -3.88
C ALA A 61 -4.30 17.90 -4.15
N GLY A 62 -4.79 18.99 -4.75
CA GLY A 62 -4.01 20.21 -4.99
C GLY A 62 -3.50 20.87 -3.71
N GLN A 63 -4.35 20.97 -2.68
CA GLN A 63 -3.95 21.46 -1.35
C GLN A 63 -2.81 20.62 -0.78
N LEU A 64 -2.99 19.30 -0.74
CA LEU A 64 -1.98 18.38 -0.23
C LEU A 64 -0.69 18.38 -1.06
N LEU A 65 -0.76 18.52 -2.37
CA LEU A 65 0.43 18.59 -3.23
C LEU A 65 1.24 19.87 -3.04
N SER A 66 0.62 20.95 -2.57
CA SER A 66 1.35 22.18 -2.23
C SER A 66 2.22 22.01 -1.00
N GLU A 67 1.76 21.23 -0.02
CA GLU A 67 2.51 20.90 1.21
C GLU A 67 3.46 19.70 1.01
N TYR A 68 3.05 18.75 0.16
CA TYR A 68 3.76 17.50 -0.10
C TYR A 68 3.98 17.28 -1.61
N PRO A 69 4.94 17.99 -2.23
CA PRO A 69 5.14 17.96 -3.69
C PRO A 69 5.49 16.58 -4.26
N THR A 70 6.03 15.68 -3.44
CA THR A 70 6.42 14.33 -3.84
C THR A 70 5.34 13.28 -3.58
N MET A 71 4.15 13.67 -3.13
CA MET A 71 3.05 12.74 -2.82
C MET A 71 2.60 12.01 -4.11
N PRO A 72 2.64 10.66 -4.14
CA PRO A 72 2.15 9.90 -5.28
C PRO A 72 0.64 10.09 -5.45
N HIS A 73 0.25 10.50 -6.65
CA HIS A 73 -1.12 10.76 -7.03
C HIS A 73 -1.36 10.23 -8.44
N TYR A 74 -2.57 9.75 -8.68
CA TYR A 74 -2.96 9.16 -9.96
C TYR A 74 -4.36 9.63 -10.32
N PRO A 75 -4.65 9.92 -11.60
CA PRO A 75 -6.01 10.18 -12.04
C PRO A 75 -6.95 9.04 -11.64
N ALA A 76 -8.14 9.38 -11.15
CA ALA A 76 -9.22 8.44 -10.85
C ALA A 76 -10.39 8.70 -11.81
N GLU A 77 -11.60 8.92 -11.28
CA GLU A 77 -12.77 9.36 -12.06
C GLU A 77 -12.69 10.86 -12.37
N GLU A 78 -13.67 11.39 -13.11
CA GLU A 78 -13.66 12.79 -13.55
C GLU A 78 -13.66 13.75 -12.34
N GLY A 79 -12.61 14.58 -12.24
CA GLY A 79 -12.43 15.51 -11.12
C GLY A 79 -11.85 14.89 -9.85
N GLU A 80 -11.50 13.60 -9.88
CA GLU A 80 -10.99 12.86 -8.72
C GLU A 80 -9.53 12.39 -8.89
N VAL A 81 -8.86 12.27 -7.76
CA VAL A 81 -7.46 11.87 -7.67
C VAL A 81 -7.31 10.78 -6.63
N LYS A 82 -6.69 9.68 -7.03
CA LYS A 82 -6.34 8.57 -6.13
C LYS A 82 -4.96 8.81 -5.53
N LEU A 83 -4.88 8.78 -4.22
CA LEU A 83 -3.62 8.95 -3.47
C LEU A 83 -3.10 7.60 -2.98
N ALA A 84 -1.78 7.48 -2.81
CA ALA A 84 -1.18 6.27 -2.28
C ALA A 84 -1.29 6.20 -0.74
N ALA A 85 -2.16 5.36 -0.20
CA ALA A 85 -2.35 5.20 1.25
C ALA A 85 -1.06 4.77 1.96
N GLY A 86 -0.26 3.89 1.35
CA GLY A 86 1.03 3.50 1.91
C GLY A 86 1.99 4.68 2.08
N TRP A 87 1.95 5.65 1.18
CA TRP A 87 2.76 6.87 1.31
C TRP A 87 2.26 7.74 2.47
N LEU A 88 0.94 7.92 2.62
CA LEU A 88 0.36 8.67 3.75
C LEU A 88 0.72 8.03 5.10
N ILE A 89 0.60 6.71 5.21
CA ILE A 89 0.95 5.95 6.42
C ILE A 89 2.46 6.07 6.73
N GLU A 90 3.31 6.01 5.70
CA GLU A 90 4.75 6.19 5.85
C GLU A 90 5.11 7.61 6.31
N GLN A 91 4.49 8.65 5.73
CA GLN A 91 4.70 10.04 6.15
C GLN A 91 4.14 10.35 7.55
N ALA A 92 3.09 9.65 7.98
CA ALA A 92 2.63 9.66 9.36
C ALA A 92 3.59 8.92 10.33
N GLY A 93 4.66 8.30 9.81
CA GLY A 93 5.71 7.68 10.63
C GLY A 93 5.35 6.28 11.15
N TRP A 94 4.39 5.61 10.52
CA TRP A 94 3.93 4.31 10.98
C TRP A 94 4.72 3.14 10.41
N LYS A 95 5.44 3.28 9.30
CA LYS A 95 6.21 2.19 8.70
C LYS A 95 7.21 1.58 9.69
N GLY A 96 7.09 0.28 9.96
CA GLY A 96 7.88 -0.44 10.97
C GLY A 96 7.47 -0.19 12.43
N LYS A 97 6.54 0.73 12.70
CA LYS A 97 6.05 1.04 14.05
C LYS A 97 5.15 -0.08 14.57
N SER A 98 5.30 -0.39 15.85
CA SER A 98 4.53 -1.44 16.54
C SER A 98 3.58 -0.83 17.57
N LEU A 99 2.45 -1.48 17.77
CA LEU A 99 1.53 -1.27 18.89
C LEU A 99 1.28 -2.62 19.55
N GLY A 100 2.04 -2.91 20.61
CA GLY A 100 2.07 -4.23 21.22
C GLY A 100 2.51 -5.33 20.23
N PRO A 101 1.75 -6.43 20.09
CA PRO A 101 2.09 -7.53 19.18
C PRO A 101 1.74 -7.26 17.71
N ALA A 102 1.04 -6.16 17.39
CA ALA A 102 0.73 -5.74 16.03
C ALA A 102 1.72 -4.67 15.54
N ALA A 103 1.98 -4.61 14.23
CA ALA A 103 2.81 -3.56 13.63
C ALA A 103 2.41 -3.25 12.19
N VAL A 104 2.87 -2.10 11.69
CA VAL A 104 2.95 -1.85 10.25
C VAL A 104 4.25 -2.43 9.73
N HIS A 105 4.22 -3.14 8.59
CA HIS A 105 5.40 -3.77 8.01
C HIS A 105 6.49 -2.73 7.66
N ASP A 106 7.75 -3.11 7.85
CA ASP A 106 8.92 -2.23 7.71
C ASP A 106 9.23 -1.83 6.26
N ARG A 107 8.84 -2.66 5.29
CA ARG A 107 9.06 -2.42 3.86
C ARG A 107 7.79 -2.02 3.10
N GLN A 108 6.61 -2.22 3.71
CA GLN A 108 5.32 -2.00 3.04
C GLN A 108 4.30 -1.40 4.02
N ALA A 109 4.18 -0.07 4.02
CA ALA A 109 3.35 0.65 4.99
C ALA A 109 1.84 0.36 4.88
N LEU A 110 1.38 -0.20 3.76
CA LEU A 110 0.00 -0.66 3.59
C LEU A 110 -0.33 -1.95 4.34
N VAL A 111 0.67 -2.69 4.83
CA VAL A 111 0.46 -4.02 5.40
C VAL A 111 0.58 -3.96 6.92
N LEU A 112 -0.49 -4.38 7.61
CA LEU A 112 -0.45 -4.65 9.05
C LEU A 112 -0.05 -6.10 9.30
N VAL A 113 0.81 -6.31 10.29
CA VAL A 113 1.44 -7.60 10.58
C VAL A 113 1.25 -8.00 12.04
N ASN A 114 1.08 -9.30 12.25
CA ASN A 114 1.17 -9.96 13.54
C ASN A 114 2.64 -10.32 13.80
N LYS A 115 3.25 -9.75 14.85
CA LYS A 115 4.64 -10.06 15.27
C LYS A 115 4.75 -11.32 16.13
N GLY A 116 3.63 -12.03 16.32
CA GLY A 116 3.49 -13.18 17.22
C GLY A 116 2.51 -12.84 18.34
N GLY A 117 1.45 -13.64 18.48
CA GLY A 117 0.48 -13.51 19.57
C GLY A 117 -0.49 -12.33 19.47
N ALA A 118 -0.54 -11.58 18.36
CA ALA A 118 -1.54 -10.52 18.20
C ALA A 118 -2.95 -11.10 18.09
N THR A 119 -3.88 -10.48 18.82
CA THR A 119 -5.32 -10.74 18.73
C THR A 119 -5.97 -9.87 17.65
N GLY A 120 -7.21 -10.17 17.27
CA GLY A 120 -8.00 -9.29 16.38
C GLY A 120 -8.13 -7.87 16.93
N SER A 121 -8.30 -7.73 18.26
CA SER A 121 -8.37 -6.42 18.92
C SER A 121 -7.04 -5.65 18.87
N ASP A 122 -5.90 -6.33 18.86
CA ASP A 122 -4.60 -5.66 18.67
C ASP A 122 -4.47 -5.06 17.26
N ILE A 123 -4.90 -5.83 16.25
CA ILE A 123 -4.91 -5.37 14.85
C ILE A 123 -5.91 -4.24 14.67
N GLN A 124 -7.10 -4.33 15.27
CA GLN A 124 -8.11 -3.26 15.22
C GLN A 124 -7.60 -1.97 15.86
N ARG A 125 -6.98 -2.04 17.05
CA ARG A 125 -6.40 -0.85 17.70
C ARG A 125 -5.30 -0.21 16.87
N LEU A 126 -4.44 -1.02 16.24
CA LEU A 126 -3.43 -0.50 15.32
C LEU A 126 -4.07 0.17 14.09
N CYS A 127 -5.10 -0.46 13.51
CA CYS A 127 -5.86 0.10 12.40
C CYS A 127 -6.45 1.47 12.76
N GLU A 128 -7.16 1.57 13.88
CA GLU A 128 -7.76 2.83 14.34
C GLU A 128 -6.71 3.91 14.60
N ALA A 129 -5.58 3.56 15.21
CA ALA A 129 -4.50 4.50 15.47
C ALA A 129 -3.88 5.06 14.17
N VAL A 130 -3.67 4.21 13.16
CA VAL A 130 -3.18 4.63 11.84
C VAL A 130 -4.21 5.52 11.14
N ARG A 131 -5.50 5.14 11.17
CA ARG A 131 -6.58 5.94 10.58
C ARG A 131 -6.66 7.34 11.19
N SER A 132 -6.65 7.42 12.53
CA SER A 132 -6.71 8.69 13.25
C SER A 132 -5.54 9.60 12.88
N ASP A 133 -4.31 9.10 12.92
CA ASP A 133 -3.13 9.95 12.66
C ASP A 133 -3.06 10.40 11.18
N VAL A 134 -3.52 9.57 10.23
CA VAL A 134 -3.64 9.98 8.82
C VAL A 134 -4.75 11.01 8.63
N ALA A 135 -5.89 10.85 9.30
CA ALA A 135 -6.97 11.83 9.29
C ALA A 135 -6.53 13.16 9.89
N ASP A 136 -5.86 13.14 11.05
CA ASP A 136 -5.39 14.33 11.75
C ASP A 136 -4.33 15.10 10.94
N ARG A 137 -3.42 14.38 10.27
CA ARG A 137 -2.32 15.00 9.51
C ARG A 137 -2.70 15.48 8.11
N PHE A 138 -3.54 14.73 7.40
CA PHE A 138 -3.81 14.99 5.99
C PHE A 138 -5.27 15.37 5.73
N GLY A 139 -6.16 15.21 6.71
CA GLY A 139 -7.61 15.31 6.52
C GLY A 139 -8.13 14.24 5.56
N ILE A 140 -7.56 13.03 5.63
CA ILE A 140 -7.94 11.88 4.80
C ILE A 140 -8.35 10.72 5.70
N GLU A 141 -9.57 10.25 5.52
CA GLU A 141 -10.05 9.01 6.13
C GLU A 141 -9.58 7.80 5.31
N LEU A 142 -8.84 6.89 5.93
CA LEU A 142 -8.50 5.61 5.32
C LEU A 142 -9.59 4.58 5.58
N GLU A 143 -10.01 3.89 4.53
CA GLU A 143 -10.96 2.78 4.63
C GLU A 143 -10.21 1.45 4.65
N PRO A 144 -10.46 0.56 5.63
CA PRO A 144 -9.95 -0.81 5.59
C PRO A 144 -10.44 -1.57 4.34
N GLU A 145 -9.56 -2.35 3.73
CA GLU A 145 -9.90 -3.32 2.66
C GLU A 145 -10.30 -4.68 3.23
N VAL A 146 -9.83 -4.99 4.45
CA VAL A 146 -10.12 -6.24 5.13
C VAL A 146 -11.46 -6.18 5.88
N ASN A 147 -12.14 -7.32 5.98
CA ASN A 147 -13.32 -7.46 6.81
C ASN A 147 -12.91 -7.70 8.27
N LEU A 148 -13.30 -6.79 9.16
CA LEU A 148 -13.23 -7.00 10.61
C LEU A 148 -14.52 -7.71 11.04
N ILE A 149 -14.39 -8.91 11.62
CA ILE A 149 -15.48 -9.82 12.03
C ILE A 149 -15.55 -9.88 13.55
#